data_AF-A0A934REJ6-F1
#
_entry.id   AF-A0A934REJ6-F1
#
_cell.length_a   1.000
_cell.length_b   1.000
_cell.length_c   1.000
_cell.angle_alpha   90.00
_cell.angle_beta   90.00
_cell.angle_gamma   90.00
#
_symmetry.space_group_name_H-M   'P 1'
#
loop_
_entity.id
_entity.type
_entity.pdbx_description
1 polymer ?
#
loop_
_entity_poly.entity_id
_entity_poly.type
_entity_poly.pdbx_seq_one_letter_code
_entity_poly.pdbx_strand_id
1 'polypeptide(L)'
;MLQLYSCGESEVSAFAEQRPYQVIRKDSAAHIVHDSPTYTTGYVIFEKDTDLPAEFPLRSADQPCLFMIAEKDGRLIVSLTNPDARLEASHPPPSS
;
A
#
# COMPACT_ATOMS: atom_id res chain seq x y z
N MET A 1 -10.78 15.52 5.04
CA MET A 1 -10.07 15.92 6.28
C MET A 1 -9.50 14.65 6.87
N LEU A 2 -8.17 14.55 7.04
CA LEU A 2 -7.57 13.41 7.74
C LEU A 2 -7.87 13.62 9.23
N GLN A 3 -8.61 12.71 9.86
CA GLN A 3 -8.82 12.73 11.30
C GLN A 3 -7.81 11.77 11.92
N LEU A 4 -6.85 12.31 12.67
CA LEU A 4 -5.93 11.51 13.47
C LEU A 4 -6.64 11.10 14.76
N TYR A 5 -6.68 9.81 15.03
CA TYR A 5 -7.35 9.27 16.22
C TYR A 5 -6.51 9.50 17.47
N SER A 6 -7.16 9.80 18.59
CA SER A 6 -6.55 9.90 19.93
C SER A 6 -5.40 10.91 20.03
N CYS A 7 -5.54 12.06 19.37
CA CYS A 7 -4.50 13.06 19.19
C CYS A 7 -5.02 14.44 19.65
N GLY A 8 -4.23 15.18 20.42
CA GLY A 8 -4.55 16.56 20.83
C GLY A 8 -4.35 17.56 19.69
N GLU A 9 -4.90 18.78 19.83
CA GLU A 9 -4.81 19.82 18.79
C GLU A 9 -3.35 20.15 18.38
N SER A 10 -2.43 20.18 19.34
CA SER A 10 -1.01 20.44 19.09
C SER A 10 -0.35 19.35 18.26
N GLU A 11 -0.66 18.09 18.51
CA GLU A 11 -0.13 16.94 17.79
C GLU A 11 -0.69 16.86 16.35
N VAL A 12 -1.97 17.22 16.16
CA VAL A 12 -2.58 17.34 14.83
C VAL A 12 -1.92 18.46 14.01
N SER A 13 -1.65 19.61 14.64
CA SER A 13 -0.96 20.72 13.97
C SER A 13 0.45 20.31 13.56
N ALA A 14 1.22 19.68 14.47
CA ALA A 14 2.56 19.21 14.17
C ALA A 14 2.58 18.21 13.01
N PHE A 15 1.61 17.28 12.95
CA PHE A 15 1.49 16.34 11.84
C PHE A 15 1.16 17.02 10.50
N ALA A 16 0.36 18.08 10.52
CA ALA A 16 0.00 18.83 9.32
C ALA A 16 1.19 19.63 8.77
N GLU A 17 1.99 20.23 9.65
CA GLU A 17 3.21 20.98 9.31
C GLU A 17 4.32 20.05 8.82
N GLN A 18 4.51 18.92 9.50
CA GLN A 18 5.53 17.94 9.18
C GLN A 18 4.89 16.57 9.00
N ARG A 19 4.53 16.26 7.76
CA ARG A 19 3.97 14.96 7.41
C ARG A 19 5.09 13.90 7.54
N PRO A 20 4.90 12.86 8.38
CA PRO A 20 5.89 11.81 8.55
C PRO A 20 5.92 10.80 7.38
N TYR A 21 5.15 11.06 6.32
CA TYR A 21 5.04 10.19 5.17
C TYR A 21 5.21 10.97 3.86
N GLN A 22 5.62 10.26 2.83
CA GLN A 22 5.76 10.78 1.48
C GLN A 22 4.81 10.02 0.54
N VAL A 23 4.06 10.77 -0.28
CA VAL A 23 3.33 10.19 -1.41
C VAL A 23 4.31 10.08 -2.57
N ILE A 24 4.68 8.85 -2.92
CA ILE A 24 5.63 8.57 -4.01
C ILE A 24 4.91 8.59 -5.35
N ARG A 25 3.73 7.96 -5.41
CA ARG A 25 2.89 7.89 -6.59
C ARG A 25 1.43 7.97 -6.19
N LYS A 26 0.64 8.69 -6.97
CA LYS A 26 -0.81 8.77 -6.82
C LYS A 26 -1.47 9.02 -8.18
N ASP A 27 -1.77 7.95 -8.88
CA ASP A 27 -2.49 7.98 -10.15
C ASP A 27 -3.46 6.79 -10.28
N SER A 28 -4.00 6.57 -11.48
CA SER A 28 -4.94 5.49 -11.75
C SER A 28 -4.34 4.09 -11.70
N ALA A 29 -3.02 3.96 -11.88
CA ALA A 29 -2.36 2.66 -11.95
C ALA A 29 -1.91 2.19 -10.56
N ALA A 30 -1.35 3.11 -9.77
CA ALA A 30 -0.89 2.78 -8.43
C ALA A 30 -0.91 3.97 -7.46
N HIS A 31 -1.16 3.66 -6.19
CA HIS A 31 -0.91 4.54 -5.07
C HIS A 31 0.22 3.97 -4.21
N ILE A 32 1.27 4.77 -4.00
CA ILE A 32 2.46 4.36 -3.24
C ILE A 32 2.76 5.42 -2.20
N VAL A 33 2.83 5.00 -0.94
CA VAL A 33 3.10 5.87 0.21
C VAL A 33 4.22 5.27 1.03
N HIS A 34 5.23 6.07 1.33
CA HIS A 34 6.33 5.70 2.20
C HIS A 34 6.18 6.40 3.56
N ASP A 35 6.15 5.63 4.63
CA ASP A 35 6.16 6.12 6.02
C ASP A 35 7.60 6.10 6.55
N SER A 36 8.16 7.29 6.76
CA SER A 36 9.56 7.45 7.15
C SER A 36 9.87 6.98 8.57
N PRO A 37 9.02 7.20 9.60
CA PRO A 37 9.27 6.70 10.95
C PRO A 37 9.37 5.18 11.05
N THR A 38 8.55 4.45 10.31
CA THR A 38 8.54 2.97 10.38
C THR A 38 9.33 2.30 9.26
N TYR A 39 9.91 3.07 8.33
CA TYR A 39 10.55 2.58 7.10
C TYR A 39 9.66 1.56 6.37
N THR A 40 8.37 1.88 6.27
CA THR A 40 7.36 1.02 5.64
C THR A 40 6.79 1.69 4.42
N THR A 41 6.75 0.97 3.31
CA THR A 41 6.14 1.44 2.06
C THR A 41 4.88 0.62 1.77
N GLY A 42 3.75 1.31 1.65
CA GLY A 42 2.48 0.74 1.23
C GLY A 42 2.28 0.93 -0.27
N TYR A 43 1.87 -0.13 -0.95
CA TYR A 43 1.57 -0.14 -2.38
C TYR A 43 0.14 -0.64 -2.58
N VAL A 44 -0.66 0.14 -3.29
CA VAL A 44 -1.93 -0.31 -3.86
C VAL A 44 -1.76 -0.28 -5.36
N ILE A 45 -1.76 -1.47 -5.97
CA ILE A 45 -1.60 -1.66 -7.41
C ILE A 45 -2.98 -2.00 -7.98
N PHE A 46 -3.52 -1.11 -8.84
CA PHE A 46 -4.86 -1.25 -9.39
C PHE A 46 -4.88 -2.06 -10.70
N GLU A 47 -3.78 -2.04 -11.45
CA GLU A 47 -3.60 -2.76 -12.69
C GLU A 47 -2.16 -3.26 -12.84
N LYS A 48 -1.88 -4.07 -13.86
CA LYS A 48 -0.51 -4.51 -14.14
C LYS A 48 0.40 -3.28 -14.30
N ASP A 49 1.47 -3.25 -13.53
CA ASP A 49 2.42 -2.14 -13.49
C ASP A 49 3.85 -2.69 -13.43
N THR A 50 4.63 -2.43 -14.48
CA THR A 50 6.01 -2.92 -14.61
C THR A 50 7.05 -1.81 -14.42
N ASP A 51 6.63 -0.59 -14.12
CA ASP A 51 7.49 0.58 -14.02
C ASP A 51 7.28 1.28 -12.67
N LEU A 52 7.45 0.52 -11.59
CA LEU A 52 7.36 1.06 -10.24
C LEU A 52 8.68 1.77 -9.85
N PRO A 53 8.61 2.84 -9.02
CA PRO A 53 9.76 3.68 -8.69
C PRO A 53 10.99 2.90 -8.21
N ALA A 54 12.13 3.23 -8.81
CA ALA A 54 13.34 2.43 -8.64
C ALA A 54 14.02 2.63 -7.26
N GLU A 55 13.59 3.63 -6.49
CA GLU A 55 14.13 3.91 -5.16
C GLU A 55 13.54 2.97 -4.10
N PHE A 56 12.45 2.25 -4.41
CA PHE A 56 11.71 1.42 -3.46
C PHE A 56 11.80 -0.08 -3.79
N PRO A 57 11.54 -0.99 -2.81
CA PRO A 57 11.75 -2.42 -2.99
C PRO A 57 10.90 -3.10 -4.09
N LEU A 58 9.67 -2.65 -4.34
CA LEU A 58 8.78 -3.28 -5.32
C LEU A 58 9.04 -2.73 -6.72
N ARG A 59 9.38 -3.61 -7.67
CA ARG A 59 9.75 -3.24 -9.06
C ARG A 59 8.60 -3.33 -10.06
N SER A 60 7.76 -4.33 -9.88
CA SER A 60 6.65 -4.62 -10.78
C SER A 60 5.61 -5.49 -10.10
N ALA A 61 4.38 -5.41 -10.56
CA ALA A 61 3.29 -6.31 -10.25
C ALA A 61 2.50 -6.61 -11.52
N ASP A 62 2.23 -7.89 -11.79
CA ASP A 62 1.55 -8.35 -13.00
C ASP A 62 0.03 -8.46 -12.86
N GLN A 63 -0.48 -8.31 -11.62
CA GLN A 63 -1.90 -8.33 -11.28
C GLN A 63 -2.22 -7.25 -10.23
N PRO A 64 -3.49 -6.82 -10.12
CA PRO A 64 -3.93 -5.96 -9.04
C PRO A 64 -3.68 -6.61 -7.67
N CYS A 65 -3.10 -5.85 -6.76
CA CYS A 65 -2.68 -6.35 -5.45
C CYS A 65 -2.36 -5.21 -4.48
N LEU A 66 -2.27 -5.56 -3.20
CA LEU A 66 -1.83 -4.66 -2.15
C LEU A 66 -0.61 -5.26 -1.47
N PHE A 67 0.46 -4.47 -1.38
CA PHE A 67 1.68 -4.81 -0.65
C PHE A 67 1.92 -3.85 0.50
N MET A 68 2.52 -4.36 1.57
CA MET A 68 3.17 -3.56 2.60
C MET A 68 4.56 -4.11 2.81
N ILE A 69 5.59 -3.28 2.61
CA ILE A 69 7.00 -3.69 2.71
C ILE A 69 7.67 -2.82 3.76
N ALA A 70 8.12 -3.43 4.85
CA ALA A 70 8.90 -2.77 5.90
C ALA A 70 10.37 -3.19 5.82
N GLU A 71 11.28 -2.23 5.92
CA GLU A 71 12.72 -2.46 6.00
C GLU A 71 13.17 -2.42 7.47
N LYS A 72 13.60 -3.54 8.02
CA LYS A 72 14.02 -3.66 9.42
C LYS A 72 15.25 -4.56 9.55
N ASP A 73 16.29 -4.05 10.20
CA ASP A 73 17.52 -4.80 10.51
C ASP A 73 18.16 -5.51 9.29
N GLY A 74 18.19 -4.82 8.14
CA GLY A 74 18.70 -5.36 6.88
C GLY A 74 17.82 -6.45 6.25
N ARG A 75 16.56 -6.57 6.67
CA ARG A 75 15.57 -7.51 6.15
C ARG A 75 14.36 -6.77 5.59
N LEU A 76 13.74 -7.38 4.59
CA LEU A 76 12.43 -6.98 4.09
C LEU A 76 11.36 -7.85 4.72
N ILE A 77 10.40 -7.22 5.41
CA ILE A 77 9.17 -7.86 5.86
C ILE A 77 8.08 -7.48 4.87
N VAL A 78 7.55 -8.47 4.17
CA VAL A 78 6.58 -8.27 3.09
C VAL A 78 5.25 -8.90 3.49
N SER A 79 4.18 -8.12 3.41
CA SER A 79 2.81 -8.63 3.33
C SER A 79 2.23 -8.36 1.94
N LEU A 80 1.45 -9.31 1.45
CA LEU A 80 0.79 -9.27 0.15
C LEU A 80 -0.64 -9.76 0.32
N THR A 81 -1.58 -9.05 -0.29
CA THR A 81 -2.95 -9.53 -0.47
C THR A 81 -3.44 -9.21 -1.87
N ASN A 82 -4.27 -10.09 -2.43
CA ASN A 82 -5.14 -9.73 -3.54
C ASN A 82 -6.52 -9.40 -2.93
N PRO A 83 -6.93 -8.13 -2.89
CA PRO A 83 -8.19 -7.74 -2.28
C PRO A 83 -9.41 -8.14 -3.11
N ASP A 84 -9.23 -8.60 -4.35
CA ASP A 84 -10.30 -9.21 -5.12
C ASP A 84 -10.69 -10.54 -4.46
N ALA A 85 -11.95 -10.63 -4.01
CA ALA A 85 -12.44 -11.75 -3.24
C ALA A 85 -12.50 -13.05 -4.04
N ARG A 86 -12.36 -13.02 -5.39
CA ARG A 86 -12.41 -14.18 -6.31
C ARG A 86 -13.40 -15.27 -5.87
N LEU A 87 -14.55 -14.86 -5.38
CA LEU A 87 -15.61 -15.76 -4.95
C LEU A 87 -16.26 -16.28 -6.23
N GLU A 88 -15.91 -17.50 -6.62
CA GLU A 88 -16.49 -18.21 -7.75
C GLU A 88 -18.01 -18.37 -7.54
N ALA A 89 -18.81 -17.43 -8.06
CA ALA A 89 -20.26 -17.58 -8.20
C ALA A 89 -20.67 -18.30 -9.51
N SER A 90 -19.69 -18.83 -10.26
CA SER A 90 -19.89 -19.33 -11.63
C SER A 90 -19.64 -20.81 -11.85
N HIS A 91 -19.38 -21.61 -10.82
CA HIS A 91 -19.49 -23.08 -10.96
C HIS A 91 -20.89 -23.53 -10.52
N PRO A 92 -21.83 -23.80 -11.44
CA PRO A 92 -23.07 -24.47 -11.05
C PRO A 92 -22.70 -25.83 -10.43
N PRO A 93 -23.40 -26.27 -9.37
CA PRO A 93 -23.14 -27.59 -8.78
C PRO A 93 -23.26 -28.67 -9.86
N PRO A 94 -22.41 -29.72 -9.82
CA PRO A 94 -22.48 -30.79 -10.81
C PRO A 94 -23.88 -31.38 -10.83
N SER A 95 -24.51 -31.40 -12.01
CA SER A 95 -25.75 -32.15 -12.22
C SER A 95 -25.47 -33.62 -11.97
N SER A 96 -26.29 -34.22 -11.11
CA SER A 96 -26.21 -35.61 -10.62
C SER A 96 -26.06 -36.65 -11.73
#